data_AF-A0A2U2JEQ7-F1
#
_entry.id   AF-A0A2U2JEQ7-F1
#
_cell.length_a   1.000
_cell.length_b   1.000
_cell.length_c   1.000
_cell.angle_alpha   90.00
_cell.angle_beta   90.00
_cell.angle_gamma   90.00
#
_symmetry.space_group_name_H-M   'P 1'
#
loop_
_entity.id
_entity.type
_entity.pdbx_description
1 polymer ?
#
loop_
_entity_poly.entity_id
_entity_poly.type
_entity_poly.pdbx_seq_one_letter_code
_entity_poly.pdbx_strand_id
1 'polypeptide(L)'
;MKKLSKREKEEIARKKDSRYTTWFCFIFGIIFSIGGLKRWFSDDISIQMSSRTNYPILSNGLYPTIIGLVFVVIGFYRMFFIKKP
;
A
#
# COMPACT_ATOMS: atom_id res chain seq x y z
N MET A 1 -28.72 -20.01 -20.38
CA MET A 1 -27.98 -18.93 -19.68
C MET A 1 -28.81 -18.44 -18.49
N LYS A 2 -28.41 -18.73 -17.25
CA LYS A 2 -29.09 -18.18 -16.06
C LYS A 2 -28.82 -16.67 -15.99
N LYS A 3 -29.86 -15.84 -16.13
CA LYS A 3 -29.78 -14.39 -15.93
C LYS A 3 -29.56 -14.13 -14.44
N LEU A 4 -28.35 -13.76 -14.06
CA LEU A 4 -28.02 -13.31 -12.71
C LEU A 4 -28.85 -12.06 -12.35
N SER A 5 -29.44 -12.07 -11.16
CA SER A 5 -30.21 -10.97 -10.57
C SER A 5 -29.35 -9.71 -10.43
N LYS A 6 -29.95 -8.51 -10.50
CA LYS A 6 -29.25 -7.22 -10.28
C LYS A 6 -28.41 -7.25 -8.99
N ARG A 7 -28.93 -7.87 -7.92
CA ARG A 7 -28.26 -8.00 -6.62
C ARG A 7 -27.00 -8.87 -6.70
N GLU A 8 -27.05 -9.98 -7.43
CA GLU A 8 -25.89 -10.87 -7.61
C GLU A 8 -24.78 -10.19 -8.41
N LYS A 9 -25.14 -9.37 -9.41
CA LYS A 9 -24.17 -8.58 -10.19
C LYS A 9 -23.47 -7.53 -9.34
N GLU A 10 -24.21 -6.83 -8.48
CA GLU A 10 -23.66 -5.83 -7.55
C GLU A 10 -22.75 -6.47 -6.49
N GLU A 11 -23.09 -7.67 -6.02
CA GLU A 11 -22.26 -8.40 -5.05
C GLU A 11 -20.96 -8.91 -5.67
N ILE A 12 -21.01 -9.41 -6.92
CA ILE A 12 -19.82 -9.80 -7.68
C ILE A 12 -18.94 -8.58 -7.97
N ALA A 13 -19.53 -7.44 -8.34
CA ALA A 13 -18.79 -6.20 -8.57
C ALA A 13 -18.06 -5.73 -7.30
N ARG A 14 -18.74 -5.70 -6.15
CA ARG A 14 -18.13 -5.35 -4.85
C ARG A 14 -17.00 -6.30 -4.44
N LYS A 15 -17.17 -7.61 -4.65
CA LYS A 15 -16.13 -8.61 -4.39
C LYS A 15 -14.92 -8.41 -5.31
N LYS A 16 -15.14 -8.05 -6.58
CA LYS A 16 -14.08 -7.78 -7.55
C LYS A 16 -13.31 -6.51 -7.19
N ASP A 17 -14.01 -5.43 -6.85
CA ASP A 17 -13.42 -4.15 -6.48
C ASP A 17 -12.58 -4.26 -5.20
N SER A 18 -13.11 -4.94 -4.18
CA SER A 18 -12.37 -5.25 -2.94
C SER A 18 -11.08 -6.03 -3.19
N ARG A 19 -11.10 -7.01 -4.11
CA ARG A 19 -9.89 -7.74 -4.50
C ARG A 19 -8.88 -6.84 -5.20
N TYR A 20 -9.32 -5.99 -6.13
CA TYR A 20 -8.43 -5.05 -6.82
C TYR A 20 -7.79 -4.07 -5.84
N THR A 21 -8.55 -3.49 -4.90
CA THR A 21 -7.97 -2.57 -3.92
C THR A 21 -6.98 -3.29 -3.00
N THR A 22 -7.27 -4.53 -2.61
CA THR A 22 -6.36 -5.33 -1.78
C THR A 22 -5.06 -5.63 -2.53
N TRP A 23 -5.14 -6.03 -3.80
CA TRP A 23 -3.97 -6.24 -4.66
C TRP A 23 -3.15 -4.96 -4.85
N PHE A 24 -3.83 -3.83 -5.05
CA PHE A 24 -3.19 -2.53 -5.15
C PHE A 24 -2.39 -2.18 -3.88
N CYS A 25 -2.99 -2.38 -2.69
CA CYS A 25 -2.30 -2.18 -1.42
C CYS A 25 -1.05 -3.06 -1.28
N PHE A 26 -1.12 -4.33 -1.70
CA PHE A 26 0.05 -5.22 -1.67
C PHE A 26 1.15 -4.78 -2.65
N ILE A 27 0.79 -4.46 -3.90
CA ILE A 27 1.77 -4.04 -4.91
C ILE A 27 2.45 -2.74 -4.47
N PHE A 28 1.69 -1.74 -4.03
CA PHE A 28 2.25 -0.49 -3.52
C PHE A 28 3.10 -0.72 -2.26
N GLY A 29 2.61 -1.54 -1.33
CA GLY A 29 3.33 -1.87 -0.10
C GLY A 29 4.69 -2.54 -0.38
N ILE A 30 4.73 -3.49 -1.29
CA ILE A 30 5.97 -4.19 -1.69
C ILE A 30 6.93 -3.22 -2.39
N ILE A 31 6.47 -2.42 -3.33
CA ILE A 31 7.31 -1.46 -4.06
C ILE A 31 7.93 -0.44 -3.09
N PHE A 32 7.13 0.14 -2.19
CA PHE A 32 7.63 1.10 -1.21
C PHE A 32 8.56 0.46 -0.18
N SER A 33 8.29 -0.78 0.23
CA SER A 33 9.15 -1.52 1.17
C SER A 33 10.51 -1.81 0.56
N ILE A 34 10.54 -2.40 -0.65
CA ILE A 34 11.78 -2.75 -1.36
C ILE A 34 12.54 -1.48 -1.77
N GLY A 35 11.84 -0.49 -2.32
CA GLY A 35 12.42 0.80 -2.70
C GLY A 35 13.02 1.52 -1.50
N GLY A 36 12.31 1.54 -0.37
CA GLY A 36 12.80 2.12 0.88
C GLY A 36 13.97 1.34 1.47
N LEU A 37 13.92 0.00 1.47
CA LEU A 37 15.01 -0.84 1.96
C LEU A 37 16.28 -0.65 1.12
N LYS A 38 16.16 -0.67 -0.21
CA LYS A 38 17.28 -0.38 -1.10
C LYS A 38 17.87 0.99 -0.79
N ARG A 39 17.02 2.00 -0.63
CA ARG A 39 17.46 3.37 -0.31
C ARG A 39 18.07 3.48 1.08
N TRP A 40 17.64 2.66 2.04
CA TRP A 40 18.24 2.61 3.37
C TRP A 40 19.64 2.01 3.32
N PHE A 41 19.83 0.90 2.60
CA PHE A 41 21.13 0.23 2.51
C PHE A 41 22.11 0.86 1.51
N SER A 42 21.64 1.68 0.57
CA SER A 42 22.47 2.24 -0.50
C SER A 42 22.67 3.76 -0.45
N ASP A 43 21.78 4.54 0.19
CA ASP A 43 22.00 5.98 0.32
C ASP A 43 22.73 6.29 1.63
N ASP A 44 23.82 7.04 1.53
CA ASP A 44 24.35 7.80 2.66
C ASP A 44 23.25 8.70 3.21
N ILE A 45 23.14 8.81 4.53
CA ILE A 45 22.10 9.60 5.21
C ILE A 45 22.19 11.06 4.74
N SER A 46 21.35 11.41 3.74
CA SER A 46 21.30 12.76 3.21
C SER A 46 20.35 13.60 4.06
N ILE A 47 20.91 14.61 4.72
CA ILE A 47 20.13 15.66 5.37
C ILE A 47 19.78 16.67 4.28
N GLN A 48 18.53 16.66 3.83
CA GLN A 48 18.06 17.60 2.82
C GLN A 48 17.28 18.72 3.52
N MET A 49 17.62 19.97 3.20
CA MET A 49 16.90 21.13 3.72
C MET A 49 15.54 21.21 3.04
N SER A 50 14.45 21.25 3.81
CA SER A 50 13.11 21.43 3.23
C SER A 50 13.00 22.79 2.57
N SER A 51 12.75 22.83 1.26
CA SER A 51 12.55 24.08 0.50
C SER A 51 11.32 24.89 0.95
N ARG A 52 10.40 24.28 1.71
CA ARG A 52 9.19 24.95 2.20
C ARG A 52 9.34 25.54 3.61
N THR A 53 10.24 25.00 4.41
CA THR A 53 10.23 25.22 5.87
C THR A 53 11.62 25.38 6.48
N ASN A 54 12.68 25.22 5.68
CA ASN A 54 14.08 25.36 6.09
C ASN A 54 14.49 24.52 7.32
N TYR A 55 13.75 23.43 7.62
CA TYR A 55 14.21 22.43 8.58
C TYR A 55 14.97 21.30 7.87
N PRO A 56 16.00 20.74 8.51
CA PRO A 56 16.69 19.55 8.00
C PRO A 56 15.74 18.36 8.05
N ILE A 57 15.43 17.80 6.87
CA ILE A 57 14.69 16.55 6.75
C ILE A 57 15.70 15.44 6.56
N LEU A 58 15.59 14.41 7.41
CA LEU A 58 16.30 13.17 7.23
C LEU A 58 15.68 12.43 6.03
N SER A 59 16.27 12.57 4.85
CA SER A 59 15.84 11.84 3.66
C SER A 59 16.54 10.47 3.65
N ASN A 60 16.07 9.55 4.50
CA ASN A 60 16.51 8.17 4.51
C ASN A 60 15.45 7.22 3.95
N GLY A 61 15.87 6.01 3.56
CA GLY A 61 14.96 4.97 3.08
C GLY A 61 13.96 4.44 4.12
N LEU A 62 14.13 4.79 5.40
CA LEU A 62 13.31 4.33 6.51
C LEU A 62 11.85 4.79 6.39
N TYR A 63 11.60 6.04 6.01
CA TYR A 63 10.25 6.54 5.79
C TYR A 63 9.47 5.76 4.71
N PRO A 64 9.99 5.60 3.47
CA PRO A 64 9.29 4.80 2.46
C PRO A 64 9.16 3.32 2.87
N THR A 65 10.12 2.75 3.61
CA THR A 65 10.00 1.38 4.14
C THR A 65 8.84 1.25 5.11
N ILE A 66 8.69 2.18 6.06
CA ILE A 66 7.58 2.16 7.03
C ILE A 66 6.24 2.32 6.30
N ILE A 67 6.15 3.25 5.36
CA ILE A 67 4.93 3.44 4.56
C ILE A 67 4.58 2.14 3.82
N GLY A 68 5.57 1.49 3.19
CA GLY A 68 5.39 0.21 2.51
C GLY A 68 4.86 -0.88 3.45
N LEU A 69 5.44 -1.01 4.63
CA LEU A 69 5.02 -1.94 5.68
C LEU A 69 3.56 -1.71 6.12
N VAL A 70 3.16 -0.45 6.32
CA VAL A 70 1.78 -0.10 6.67
C VAL A 70 0.81 -0.55 5.57
N PHE A 71 1.13 -0.34 4.30
CA PHE A 71 0.31 -0.80 3.18
C PHE A 71 0.19 -2.33 3.12
N VAL A 72 1.27 -3.05 3.42
CA VAL A 72 1.25 -4.52 3.51
C VAL A 72 0.37 -5.00 4.66
N VAL A 73 0.49 -4.38 5.85
CA VAL A 73 -0.37 -4.71 7.02
C VAL A 73 -1.84 -4.42 6.72
N ILE A 74 -2.15 -3.29 6.08
CA ILE A 74 -3.52 -2.98 5.64
C ILE A 74 -4.00 -4.01 4.61
N GLY A 75 -3.16 -4.41 3.66
CA GLY A 75 -3.46 -5.47 2.70
C GLY A 75 -3.81 -6.80 3.38
N PHE A 76 -3.01 -7.23 4.36
CA PHE A 76 -3.27 -8.42 5.16
C PHE A 76 -4.55 -8.29 5.98
N TYR A 77 -4.75 -7.16 6.66
CA TYR A 77 -5.98 -6.89 7.41
C TYR A 77 -7.20 -7.00 6.51
N ARG A 78 -7.18 -6.41 5.31
CA ARG A 78 -8.26 -6.52 4.33
C ARG A 78 -8.47 -7.96 3.87
N MET A 79 -7.40 -8.73 3.64
CA MET A 79 -7.49 -10.13 3.22
C MET A 79 -8.17 -11.02 4.27
N PHE A 80 -7.88 -10.80 5.56
CA PHE A 80 -8.41 -11.60 6.67
C PHE A 80 -9.77 -11.10 7.19
N PHE A 81 -10.00 -9.79 7.26
CA PHE A 81 -11.19 -9.20 7.90
C PHE A 81 -12.29 -8.79 6.92
N ILE A 82 -12.00 -8.45 5.65
CA ILE A 82 -13.05 -8.23 4.62
C ILE A 82 -13.64 -9.56 4.11
N LYS A 83 -13.11 -10.69 4.59
CA LYS A 83 -13.67 -12.03 4.35
C LYS A 83 -14.82 -12.42 5.28
N LYS A 84 -15.23 -11.59 6.25
CA LYS A 84 -16.45 -11.89 7.01
C LYS A 84 -17.68 -11.36 6.24
N PRO A 85 -18.62 -12.26 5.88
CA PRO A 85 -19.81 -11.94 5.10
C PRO A 85 -20.74 -10.96 5.81
#